data_AF-A0A357D1B6-F1
#
_entry.id   AF-A0A357D1B6-F1
#
_cell.length_a   1.000
_cell.length_b   1.000
_cell.length_c   1.000
_cell.angle_alpha   90.00
_cell.angle_beta   90.00
_cell.angle_gamma   90.00
#
_symmetry.space_group_name_H-M   'P 1'
#
loop_
_entity.id
_entity.type
_entity.pdbx_description
1 polymer ?
#
loop_
_entity_poly.entity_id
_entity_poly.type
_entity_poly.pdbx_seq_one_letter_code
_entity_poly.pdbx_strand_id
1 'polypeptide(L)' 'IEKAHPDILNLLLQILDDAVLTDSNGLKISFRNVFIIMTSNIGFSNTDTKCIGFTDGDESFKERNRITDIAKKI' A
#
# COMPACT_ATOMS: atom_id res chain seq x y z
N ILE A 1 -4.56 0.15 5.14
CA ILE A 1 -5.31 -1.13 4.98
C ILE A 1 -4.39 -2.31 4.65
N GLU A 2 -3.40 -2.14 3.77
CA GLU A 2 -2.49 -3.20 3.29
C GLU A 2 -1.68 -3.93 4.39
N LYS A 3 -1.29 -3.22 5.45
CA LYS A 3 -0.58 -3.79 6.62
C LYS A 3 -1.48 -4.00 7.85
N ALA A 4 -2.79 -3.78 7.70
CA ALA A 4 -3.72 -3.89 8.81
C ALA A 4 -4.03 -5.37 9.09
N HIS A 5 -4.28 -5.70 10.36
CA HIS A 5 -4.81 -7.00 10.72
C HIS A 5 -6.19 -7.19 10.07
N PRO A 6 -6.55 -8.42 9.61
CA PRO A 6 -7.85 -8.69 8.99
C PRO A 6 -9.05 -8.22 9.82
N ASP A 7 -8.95 -8.21 11.15
CA ASP A 7 -10.04 -7.76 12.04
C ASP A 7 -10.39 -6.28 11.87
N ILE A 8 -9.47 -5.46 11.38
CA ILE A 8 -9.76 -4.05 11.06
C ILE A 8 -10.75 -3.98 9.90
N LEU A 9 -10.69 -4.89 8.93
CA LEU A 9 -11.68 -4.95 7.84
C LEU A 9 -13.07 -5.30 8.38
N ASN A 10 -13.17 -6.20 9.36
CA ASN A 10 -14.47 -6.57 9.95
C ASN A 10 -15.13 -5.40 10.68
N LEU A 11 -14.34 -4.59 11.42
CA LEU A 11 -14.83 -3.36 12.02
C LEU A 11 -15.27 -2.33 10.97
N LEU A 12 -14.51 -2.22 9.87
CA LEU A 12 -14.86 -1.30 8.78
C LEU A 12 -16.14 -1.75 8.07
N LEU A 13 -16.33 -3.05 7.83
CA LEU A 13 -17.56 -3.59 7.24
C LEU A 13 -18.77 -3.21 8.10
N GLN A 14 -18.68 -3.38 9.42
CA GLN A 14 -19.73 -2.96 10.34
C GLN A 14 -20.07 -1.48 10.22
N ILE A 15 -19.05 -0.61 10.09
CA ILE A 15 -19.25 0.83 9.93
C ILE A 15 -19.86 1.16 8.56
N LEU A 16 -19.50 0.44 7.50
CA LEU A 16 -20.01 0.69 6.15
C LEU A 16 -21.46 0.21 5.96
N ASP A 17 -21.88 -0.84 6.66
CA ASP A 17 -23.24 -1.36 6.57
C ASP A 17 -24.22 -0.50 7.37
N ASP A 18 -23.98 -0.33 8.69
CA ASP A 18 -24.97 0.27 9.60
C ASP A 18 -24.62 1.71 10.00
N ALA A 19 -23.45 2.24 9.60
CA ALA A 19 -22.93 3.52 10.09
C ALA A 19 -22.89 3.61 11.62
N VAL A 20 -22.72 2.46 12.31
CA VAL A 20 -22.65 2.37 13.77
C VAL A 20 -21.54 1.40 14.16
N LEU A 21 -20.68 1.82 15.08
CA LEU A 21 -19.73 0.95 15.75
C LEU A 21 -20.09 0.83 17.23
N THR A 22 -20.04 -0.39 17.75
CA THR A 22 -20.18 -0.64 19.20
C THR A 22 -18.80 -0.96 19.76
N ASP A 23 -18.34 -0.16 20.72
CA ASP A 23 -17.08 -0.43 21.44
C ASP A 23 -17.27 -1.60 22.43
N SER A 24 -16.16 -2.15 22.90
CA SER A 24 -16.03 -3.12 24.00
C SER A 24 -16.85 -2.78 25.26
N ASN A 25 -17.06 -1.50 25.54
CA ASN A 25 -17.86 -1.01 26.67
C ASN A 25 -19.37 -0.94 26.37
N GLY A 26 -19.82 -1.38 25.19
CA GLY A 26 -21.23 -1.34 24.76
C GLY A 26 -21.70 0.02 24.26
N LEU A 27 -20.81 1.02 24.17
CA LEU A 27 -21.17 2.34 23.65
C LEU A 27 -21.37 2.28 22.14
N LYS A 28 -22.53 2.75 21.67
CA LYS A 28 -22.84 2.88 20.24
C LYS A 28 -22.42 4.25 19.73
N ILE A 29 -21.52 4.26 18.75
CA ILE A 29 -21.02 5.47 18.10
C ILE A 29 -21.58 5.50 16.68
N SER A 30 -22.18 6.63 16.27
CA SER A 30 -22.73 6.80 14.92
C SER A 30 -21.73 7.51 13.99
N PHE A 31 -21.62 7.00 12.76
CA PHE A 31 -20.78 7.47 11.67
C PHE A 31 -21.58 8.14 10.54
N ARG A 32 -22.87 8.45 10.76
CA ARG A 32 -23.79 9.00 9.75
C ARG A 32 -23.34 10.34 9.15
N ASN A 33 -22.50 11.10 9.87
CA ASN A 33 -21.97 12.40 9.46
C ASN A 33 -20.44 12.44 9.54
N VAL A 34 -19.77 11.36 9.13
CA VAL A 34 -18.31 11.23 9.20
C VAL A 34 -17.73 10.92 7.83
N PHE A 35 -16.65 11.61 7.46
CA PHE A 35 -15.84 11.24 6.32
C PHE A 35 -14.77 10.24 6.75
N ILE A 36 -14.82 9.04 6.18
CA ILE A 36 -13.80 8.00 6.40
C ILE A 36 -12.75 8.12 5.29
N ILE A 37 -11.55 8.57 5.65
CA ILE A 37 -10.42 8.67 4.72
C ILE A 37 -9.44 7.55 5.03
N MET A 38 -9.21 6.68 4.06
CA MET A 38 -8.25 5.60 4.15
C MET A 38 -7.13 5.81 3.14
N THR A 39 -5.90 5.49 3.57
CA THR A 39 -4.74 5.45 2.69
C THR A 39 -4.17 4.03 2.66
N SER A 40 -3.62 3.65 1.51
CA SER A 40 -2.83 2.44 1.33
C SER A 40 -1.47 2.84 0.79
N ASN A 41 -0.43 2.08 1.11
CA ASN A 41 0.91 2.34 0.59
C ASN A 41 1.09 1.72 -0.81
N ILE A 42 0.01 1.69 -1.59
CA ILE A 42 -0.01 1.06 -2.91
C ILE A 42 0.96 1.78 -3.84
N GLY A 43 1.83 1.02 -4.52
CA GLY A 43 2.77 1.55 -5.52
C GLY A 43 4.19 1.84 -5.03
N PHE A 44 4.55 1.54 -3.78
CA PHE A 44 5.92 1.74 -3.29
C PHE A 44 6.96 0.76 -3.90
N SER A 45 6.55 -0.43 -4.38
CA SER A 45 7.51 -1.47 -4.84
C SER A 45 7.66 -1.63 -6.35
N ASN A 46 6.91 -0.90 -7.18
CA ASN A 46 6.90 -1.10 -8.64
C ASN A 46 7.43 0.11 -9.42
N THR A 47 8.23 0.95 -8.76
CA THR A 47 9.16 1.80 -9.50
C THR A 47 10.43 1.00 -9.73
N ASP A 48 10.32 -0.08 -10.52
CA ASP A 48 11.45 -0.42 -11.36
C ASP A 48 11.76 0.87 -12.10
N THR A 49 12.99 1.36 -11.99
CA THR A 49 13.51 2.48 -12.77
C THR A 49 13.52 2.07 -14.25
N LYS A 50 12.36 1.86 -14.85
CA LYS A 50 12.17 1.81 -16.29
C LYS A 50 12.53 3.20 -16.76
N CYS A 51 13.75 3.30 -17.28
CA CYS A 51 14.22 4.44 -18.04
C CYS A 51 13.13 4.72 -19.10
N ILE A 52 12.32 5.75 -18.90
CA ILE A 52 11.39 6.23 -19.92
C ILE A 52 12.24 7.07 -20.88
N GLY A 53 12.72 6.41 -21.93
CA GLY A 53 13.52 7.04 -22.97
C GLY A 53 13.59 6.14 -24.20
N PHE A 54 13.28 6.68 -25.38
CA PHE A 54 13.43 5.99 -26.66
C PHE A 54 14.88 6.07 -27.18
N THR A 55 15.85 5.70 -26.34
CA THR A 55 17.24 5.61 -26.77
C THR A 55 17.65 4.16 -26.74
N ASP A 56 17.88 3.59 -27.91
CA ASP A 56 18.57 2.31 -28.09
C ASP A 56 19.92 2.40 -27.36
N GLY A 57 19.97 1.85 -26.16
CA GLY A 57 21.05 2.07 -25.19
C GLY A 57 21.36 0.79 -24.43
N ASP A 58 21.44 -0.32 -25.17
CA ASP A 58 21.62 -1.69 -24.67
C ASP A 58 22.97 -1.94 -23.95
N GLU A 59 23.90 -0.98 -23.97
CA GLU A 59 25.23 -1.09 -23.38
C GLU A 59 25.27 -0.61 -21.92
N SER A 60 24.66 0.54 -21.59
CA SER A 60 24.78 1.13 -20.24
C SER A 60 23.92 0.42 -19.17
N PHE A 61 22.84 -0.24 -19.57
CA PHE A 61 21.98 -0.99 -18.65
C PHE A 61 22.60 -2.31 -18.21
N LYS A 62 23.34 -3.00 -19.10
CA LYS A 62 24.04 -4.26 -18.79
C LYS A 62 25.14 -4.07 -17.74
N GLU A 63 25.89 -2.97 -17.83
CA GLU A 63 27.00 -2.71 -16.91
C GLU A 63 26.52 -2.35 -15.49
N ARG A 64 25.44 -1.58 -15.38
CA ARG A 64 24.82 -1.26 -14.09
C ARG A 64 24.27 -2.49 -13.37
N ASN A 65 23.66 -3.42 -14.10
CA ASN A 65 23.14 -4.66 -13.50
C ASN A 65 24.27 -5.55 -12.98
N ARG A 66 25.39 -5.67 -13.69
CA ARG A 66 26.56 -6.43 -13.23
C ARG A 66 27.14 -5.88 -11.92
N ILE A 67 27.29 -4.56 -11.81
CA ILE A 67 27.82 -3.93 -10.58
C ILE A 67 26.86 -4.15 -9.40
N THR A 68 25.55 -4.07 -9.65
CA THR A 68 24.53 -4.25 -8.62
C THR A 68 24.44 -5.71 -8.13
N ASP A 69 24.61 -6.68 -9.04
CA ASP A 69 24.62 -8.10 -8.72
C ASP A 69 25.87 -8.51 -7.93
N ILE A 70 27.03 -7.91 -8.23
CA ILE A 70 28.26 -8.10 -7.44
C ILE A 70 28.08 -7.53 -6.03
N ALA A 71 27.49 -6.33 -5.90
CA ALA A 71 27.27 -5.68 -4.61
C ALA A 71 26.26 -6.41 -3.71
N LYS A 72 25.33 -7.20 -4.27
CA LYS A 72 24.38 -8.03 -3.52
C LYS A 72 24.92 -9.40 -3.10
N LYS A 73 26.07 -9.83 -3.65
CA LYS A 73 26.67 -11.15 -3.42
C LYS A 73 27.77 -11.15 -2.34
N ILE A 74 28.09 -9.97 -1.81
CA ILE A 74 28.91 -9.76 -0.61
C ILE A 74 27.96 -9.62 0.58
#